data_AF-Q7YBX3-F1
#
_entry.id   AF-Q7YBX3-F1
#
_cell.length_a   1.000
_cell.length_b   1.000
_cell.length_c   1.000
_cell.angle_alpha   90.00
_cell.angle_beta   90.00
_cell.angle_gamma   90.00
#
_symmetry.space_group_name_H-M   'P 1'
#
loop_
_entity.id
_entity.type
_entity.pdbx_description
1 polymer ?
#
loop_
_entity_poly.entity_id
_entity_poly.type
_entity_poly.pdbx_seq_one_letter_code
_entity_poly.pdbx_strand_id
1 'polypeptide(L)'
;QLGYMMMAIGLSQYNVALMHTINHAFFKALLFLGAGAVIHSFADQQDIRKMGGLIKFLPFTYSVMLTGSLSLLATPYLTGFYSKDLILELAFGQYSFSGMYAFILGS
;
A
#
# COMPACT_ATOMS: atom_id res chain seq x y z
N GLN A 1 3.56 -4.06 4.65
CA GLN A 1 3.57 -4.39 3.20
C GLN A 1 4.64 -5.43 2.87
N LEU A 2 5.93 -5.21 3.12
CA LEU A 2 6.96 -6.26 2.99
C LEU A 2 6.61 -7.56 3.75
N GLY A 3 6.01 -7.45 4.94
CA GLY A 3 5.49 -8.61 5.68
C GLY A 3 4.46 -9.46 4.91
N TYR A 4 3.50 -8.83 4.21
CA TYR A 4 2.53 -9.57 3.37
C TYR A 4 3.21 -10.26 2.18
N MET A 5 4.24 -9.62 1.61
CA MET A 5 5.02 -10.23 0.53
C MET A 5 5.75 -11.48 1.02
N MET A 6 6.42 -11.37 2.18
CA MET A 6 7.12 -12.52 2.79
C MET A 6 6.15 -13.61 3.23
N MET A 7 4.97 -13.24 3.73
CA MET A 7 3.91 -14.19 4.07
C MET A 7 3.45 -14.97 2.83
N ALA A 8 3.16 -14.28 1.72
CA ALA A 8 2.77 -14.93 0.46
C ALA A 8 3.86 -15.87 -0.07
N ILE A 9 5.14 -15.45 0.00
CA ILE A 9 6.28 -16.31 -0.36
C ILE A 9 6.37 -17.54 0.54
N GLY A 10 6.19 -17.37 1.86
CA GLY A 10 6.19 -18.46 2.84
C GLY A 10 5.05 -19.47 2.64
N LEU A 11 3.92 -19.01 2.10
CA LEU A 11 2.79 -19.85 1.69
C LEU A 11 2.96 -20.45 0.28
N SER A 12 4.14 -20.32 -0.34
CA SER A 12 4.44 -20.75 -1.73
C SER A 12 3.61 -20.06 -2.82
N GLN A 13 2.99 -18.92 -2.51
CA GLN A 13 2.19 -18.12 -3.44
C GLN A 13 3.03 -17.03 -4.13
N TYR A 14 4.02 -17.44 -4.92
CA TYR A 14 4.98 -16.52 -5.55
C TYR A 14 4.36 -15.54 -6.54
N ASN A 15 3.38 -15.99 -7.34
CA ASN A 15 2.70 -15.14 -8.33
C ASN A 15 1.95 -13.99 -7.63
N VAL A 16 1.29 -14.28 -6.52
CA VAL A 16 0.54 -13.27 -5.75
C VAL A 16 1.50 -12.34 -5.00
N ALA A 17 2.60 -12.87 -4.47
CA ALA A 17 3.66 -12.05 -3.89
C ALA A 17 4.21 -11.03 -4.91
N LEU A 18 4.50 -11.48 -6.14
CA LEU A 18 4.97 -10.62 -7.23
C LEU A 18 3.92 -9.60 -7.68
N MET A 19 2.65 -10.00 -7.77
CA MET A 19 1.57 -9.07 -8.06
C MET A 19 1.48 -7.95 -7.00
N HIS A 20 1.57 -8.32 -5.72
CA HIS A 20 1.54 -7.34 -4.63
C HIS A 20 2.80 -6.46 -4.60
N THR A 21 3.99 -6.99 -4.91
CA THR A 21 5.23 -6.19 -4.99
C THR A 21 5.16 -5.14 -6.09
N ILE A 22 4.62 -5.49 -7.26
CA ILE A 22 4.45 -4.56 -8.39
C ILE A 22 3.44 -3.47 -8.03
N ASN A 23 2.25 -3.83 -7.53
CA ASN A 23 1.26 -2.86 -7.08
C ASN A 23 1.85 -1.93 -6.02
N HIS A 24 2.61 -2.51 -5.08
CA HIS A 24 3.29 -1.76 -4.04
C HIS A 24 4.33 -0.79 -4.53
N ALA A 25 5.13 -1.18 -5.52
CA ALA A 25 6.08 -0.27 -6.15
C ALA A 25 5.37 0.95 -6.74
N PHE A 26 4.25 0.76 -7.44
CA PHE A 26 3.49 1.87 -8.04
C PHE A 26 2.94 2.85 -7.00
N PHE A 27 2.18 2.38 -6.01
CA PHE A 27 1.59 3.31 -5.04
C PHE A 27 2.64 3.94 -4.10
N LYS A 28 3.74 3.24 -3.80
CA LYS A 28 4.84 3.84 -3.03
C LYS A 28 5.59 4.88 -3.84
N ALA A 29 5.92 4.60 -5.10
CA ALA A 29 6.56 5.58 -5.98
C ALA A 29 5.70 6.84 -6.12
N LEU A 30 4.40 6.67 -6.36
CA LEU A 30 3.44 7.78 -6.42
C LEU A 30 3.44 8.62 -5.13
N LEU A 31 3.43 7.98 -3.95
CA LEU A 31 3.42 8.69 -2.67
C LEU A 31 4.74 9.41 -2.38
N PHE A 32 5.89 8.81 -2.72
CA PHE A 32 7.19 9.47 -2.54
C PHE A 32 7.38 10.64 -3.51
N LEU A 33 6.93 10.50 -4.76
CA LEU A 33 6.94 11.60 -5.72
C LEU A 33 5.99 12.73 -5.29
N GLY A 34 4.78 12.38 -4.82
CA GLY A 34 3.82 13.35 -4.29
C GLY A 34 4.35 14.07 -3.05
N ALA A 35 4.97 13.34 -2.12
CA ALA A 35 5.64 13.94 -0.96
C ALA A 35 6.78 14.87 -1.37
N GLY A 36 7.60 14.49 -2.35
CA GLY A 36 8.64 15.35 -2.91
C GLY A 36 8.08 16.65 -3.50
N ALA A 37 6.98 16.58 -4.24
CA ALA A 37 6.30 17.76 -4.77
C ALA A 37 5.77 18.68 -3.65
N VAL A 38 5.22 18.11 -2.56
CA VAL A 38 4.76 18.88 -1.40
C VAL A 38 5.94 19.54 -0.68
N ILE A 39 7.01 18.78 -0.40
CA ILE A 39 8.21 19.30 0.29
C ILE A 39 8.82 20.47 -0.51
N HIS A 40 8.97 20.30 -1.83
CA HIS A 40 9.50 21.35 -2.70
C HIS A 40 8.60 22.60 -2.69
N SER A 41 7.28 22.42 -2.70
CA SER A 41 6.32 23.53 -2.66
C SER A 41 6.28 24.27 -1.32
N PHE A 42 6.79 23.66 -0.25
CA PHE A 42 6.92 24.25 1.10
C PHE A 42 8.37 24.65 1.42
N ALA A 43 9.18 24.97 0.41
CA ALA A 43 10.58 25.40 0.57
C ALA A 43 11.42 24.40 1.40
N ASP A 44 11.35 23.13 1.03
CA ASP A 44 12.04 22.00 1.65
C ASP A 44 11.67 21.74 3.12
N GLN A 45 10.58 22.33 3.60
CA GLN A 45 10.01 22.01 4.89
C GLN A 45 9.44 20.58 4.88
N GLN A 46 9.89 19.72 5.80
CA GLN A 46 9.41 18.34 5.94
C GLN A 46 8.53 18.10 7.19
N ASP A 47 8.50 19.04 8.13
CA ASP A 47 7.68 18.93 9.33
C ASP A 47 6.19 19.10 8.98
N ILE A 48 5.45 17.99 9.05
CA ILE A 48 4.01 17.93 8.76
C ILE A 48 3.18 18.91 9.59
N ARG A 49 3.66 19.32 10.77
CA ARG A 49 2.96 20.28 11.64
C ARG A 49 2.97 21.69 11.07
N LYS A 50 3.90 21.99 10.16
CA LYS A 50 4.00 23.27 9.44
C LYS A 50 3.39 23.19 8.03
N MET A 51 2.77 22.07 7.68
CA MET A 51 2.09 21.86 6.42
C MET A 51 0.57 21.94 6.63
N GLY A 52 -0.18 22.23 5.56
CA GLY A 52 -1.64 22.28 5.62
C GLY A 52 -2.25 22.87 4.36
N GLY A 53 -3.57 22.74 4.22
CA GLY A 53 -4.30 23.38 3.11
C GLY A 53 -4.01 22.83 1.71
N LEU A 54 -3.44 21.61 1.61
CA LEU A 54 -2.99 21.01 0.34
C LEU A 54 -4.10 20.91 -0.72
N ILE A 55 -5.36 20.70 -0.32
CA ILE A 55 -6.50 20.61 -1.25
C ILE A 55 -6.66 21.90 -2.08
N LYS A 56 -6.44 23.06 -1.45
CA LYS A 56 -6.58 24.37 -2.10
C LYS A 56 -5.31 24.77 -2.85
N PHE A 57 -4.15 24.44 -2.30
CA PHE A 57 -2.85 24.88 -2.82
C PHE A 57 -2.29 23.97 -3.92
N LEU A 58 -2.43 22.66 -3.78
CA LEU A 58 -1.94 21.64 -4.70
C LEU A 58 -3.01 20.55 -4.94
N PRO A 59 -4.14 20.90 -5.59
CA PRO A 59 -5.28 19.98 -5.73
C PRO A 59 -4.92 18.69 -6.48
N PHE A 60 -4.05 18.79 -7.49
CA PHE A 60 -3.62 17.62 -8.26
C PHE A 60 -2.76 16.67 -7.41
N THR A 61 -1.68 17.15 -6.77
CA THR A 61 -0.84 16.28 -5.93
C THR A 61 -1.62 15.70 -4.77
N TYR A 62 -2.53 16.48 -4.17
CA TYR A 62 -3.43 15.99 -3.13
C TYR A 62 -4.30 14.84 -3.62
N SER A 63 -4.97 15.00 -4.77
CA SER A 63 -5.84 13.95 -5.32
C SER A 63 -5.06 12.67 -5.64
N VAL A 64 -3.89 12.80 -6.27
CA VAL A 64 -3.02 11.67 -6.60
C VAL A 64 -2.52 10.99 -5.32
N MET A 65 -1.97 11.74 -4.36
CA MET A 65 -1.54 11.18 -3.07
C MET A 65 -2.68 10.49 -2.31
N LEU A 66 -3.90 11.04 -2.38
CA LEU A 66 -5.08 10.42 -1.77
C LEU A 66 -5.43 9.08 -2.45
N THR A 67 -5.40 9.00 -3.78
CA THR A 67 -5.61 7.70 -4.45
C THR A 67 -4.52 6.68 -4.10
N GLY A 68 -3.25 7.12 -4.03
CA GLY A 68 -2.13 6.28 -3.60
C GLY A 68 -2.27 5.79 -2.16
N SER A 69 -2.72 6.65 -1.23
CA SER A 69 -2.92 6.28 0.18
C SER A 69 -4.11 5.34 0.36
N LEU A 70 -5.22 5.56 -0.35
CA LEU A 70 -6.37 4.65 -0.38
C LEU A 70 -6.00 3.28 -0.94
N SER A 71 -5.17 3.23 -1.99
CA SER A 71 -4.66 1.95 -2.50
C SER A 71 -3.75 1.28 -1.48
N LEU A 72 -2.90 2.03 -0.77
CA LEU A 72 -2.02 1.51 0.28
C LEU A 72 -2.78 0.87 1.45
N LEU A 73 -3.90 1.48 1.82
CA LEU A 73 -4.81 0.99 2.86
C LEU A 73 -5.62 -0.24 2.43
N ALA A 74 -5.49 -0.67 1.16
CA ALA A 74 -6.28 -1.74 0.57
C ALA A 74 -7.79 -1.45 0.62
N THR A 75 -8.18 -0.22 0.26
CA THR A 75 -9.61 0.13 0.15
C THR A 75 -10.30 -0.62 -1.00
N PRO A 76 -11.58 -1.03 -0.84
CA PRO A 76 -12.30 -1.78 -1.87
C PRO A 76 -12.24 -1.11 -3.24
N TYR A 77 -12.20 -1.92 -4.30
CA TYR A 77 -12.12 -1.51 -5.71
C TYR A 77 -10.78 -0.91 -6.17
N LEU A 78 -9.77 -0.78 -5.30
CA LEU A 78 -8.42 -0.38 -5.69
C LEU A 78 -7.46 -1.58 -5.80
N THR A 79 -6.36 -1.39 -6.52
CA THR A 79 -5.38 -2.47 -6.81
C THR A 79 -4.74 -3.05 -5.54
N GLY A 80 -4.56 -2.23 -4.51
CA GLY A 80 -4.06 -2.70 -3.21
C GLY A 80 -5.00 -3.69 -2.53
N PHE A 81 -6.32 -3.53 -2.67
CA PHE A 81 -7.31 -4.47 -2.14
C PHE A 81 -7.18 -5.83 -2.80
N TYR A 82 -7.25 -5.89 -4.13
CA TYR A 82 -7.16 -7.16 -4.87
C TYR A 82 -5.88 -7.95 -4.59
N SER A 83 -4.77 -7.27 -4.30
CA SER A 83 -3.51 -7.95 -3.97
C SER A 83 -3.42 -8.38 -2.51
N LYS A 84 -3.84 -7.53 -1.56
CA LYS A 84 -3.72 -7.83 -0.13
C LYS A 84 -4.76 -8.85 0.32
N ASP A 85 -5.99 -8.70 -0.15
CA ASP A 85 -7.13 -9.55 0.21
C ASP A 85 -6.92 -10.98 -0.31
N LEU A 86 -6.47 -11.11 -1.57
CA LEU A 86 -6.14 -12.42 -2.15
C LEU A 86 -5.04 -13.16 -1.38
N ILE A 87 -4.05 -12.46 -0.82
CA ILE A 87 -3.02 -13.11 0.03
C ILE A 87 -3.66 -13.70 1.28
N LEU A 88 -4.61 -13.00 1.91
CA LEU A 88 -5.31 -13.48 3.10
C LEU A 88 -6.27 -14.63 2.78
N GLU A 89 -7.02 -14.53 1.69
CA GLU A 89 -7.91 -15.59 1.23
C GLU A 89 -7.14 -16.88 0.94
N LEU A 90 -6.00 -16.78 0.26
CA LEU A 90 -5.14 -17.94 0.00
C LEU A 90 -4.49 -18.51 1.27
N ALA A 91 -4.17 -17.66 2.25
CA ALA A 91 -3.68 -18.12 3.56
C ALA A 91 -4.75 -18.95 4.29
N PHE A 92 -6.00 -18.47 4.28
CA PHE A 92 -7.14 -19.17 4.86
C PHE A 92 -7.48 -20.47 4.10
N GLY A 93 -7.45 -20.42 2.77
CA GLY A 93 -7.81 -21.53 1.88
C GLY A 93 -6.82 -22.70 1.84
N GLN A 94 -5.64 -22.59 2.47
CA GLN A 94 -4.69 -23.71 2.54
C GLN A 94 -5.10 -24.80 3.53
N TYR A 95 -6.03 -24.53 4.45
CA TYR A 95 -6.48 -25.47 5.50
C TYR A 95 -5.31 -26.11 6.28
N SER A 96 -4.21 -25.38 6.42
CA SER A 96 -3.02 -25.80 7.16
C SER A 96 -2.86 -24.96 8.42
N PHE A 97 -2.21 -25.51 9.46
CA PHE A 97 -1.95 -24.76 10.70
C PHE A 97 -1.12 -23.50 10.42
N SER A 98 -0.13 -23.59 9.53
CA SER A 98 0.67 -22.46 9.09
C SER A 98 -0.14 -21.41 8.32
N GLY A 99 -1.06 -21.84 7.45
CA GLY A 99 -1.95 -20.95 6.70
C GLY A 99 -2.92 -20.20 7.62
N MET A 100 -3.52 -20.91 8.59
CA MET A 100 -4.41 -20.30 9.57
C MET A 100 -3.68 -19.29 10.48
N TYR A 101 -2.45 -19.60 10.89
CA TYR A 101 -1.62 -18.67 11.66
C TYR A 101 -1.24 -17.42 10.84
N ALA A 102 -0.87 -17.61 9.57
CA ALA A 102 -0.60 -16.51 8.64
C ALA A 102 -1.84 -15.63 8.42
N PHE A 103 -3.02 -16.22 8.29
CA PHE A 103 -4.28 -15.49 8.18
C PHE A 103 -4.55 -14.63 9.42
N ILE A 104 -4.45 -15.21 10.62
CA ILE A 104 -4.72 -14.49 11.89
C ILE A 104 -3.73 -13.34 12.10
N LEU A 105 -2.45 -13.53 11.78
CA LEU A 105 -1.45 -12.46 11.89
C LEU A 105 -1.61 -11.39 10.80
N GLY A 106 -2.15 -11.76 9.65
CA GLY A 106 -2.31 -10.90 8.49
C GLY A 106 -3.64 -10.13 8.45
N SER A 107 -4.67 -10.58 9.15
CA SER A 107 -5.97 -9.89 9.27
C SER A 107 -5.90 -8.73 10.25
#